data_AF-F0ZSG0-F1
#
_entry.id   AF-F0ZSG0-F1
#
_cell.length_a   1.000
_cell.length_b   1.000
_cell.length_c   1.000
_cell.angle_alpha   90.00
_cell.angle_beta   90.00
_cell.angle_gamma   90.00
#
_symmetry.space_group_name_H-M   'P 1'
#
loop_
_entity.id
_entity.type
_entity.pdbx_description
1 polymer ?
#
loop_
_entity_poly.entity_id
_entity_poly.type
_entity_poly.pdbx_seq_one_letter_code
_entity_poly.pdbx_strand_id
1 'polypeptide(L)'
;MSSSTSPRTNESRRPPPTMCDNVRAASLKCSEQFSKFECKVFFEAATKCRSTKIKLEDEEKEIKKYLKGDLTDLQRSSLENRLEEINKTKSTQFPVPI
;
A
#
# COMPACT_ATOMS: atom_id res chain seq x y z
N MET A 1 -27.59 30.37 27.89
CA MET A 1 -26.48 30.66 26.96
C MET A 1 -25.71 29.37 26.77
N SER A 2 -25.90 28.71 25.63
CA SER A 2 -25.32 27.39 25.35
C SER A 2 -24.25 27.54 24.28
N SER A 3 -22.98 27.41 24.65
CA SER A 3 -21.87 27.36 23.71
C SER A 3 -21.49 25.90 23.49
N SER A 4 -22.05 25.31 22.43
CA SER A 4 -21.67 23.98 21.95
C SER A 4 -20.51 24.12 20.96
N THR A 5 -19.27 24.09 21.44
CA THR A 5 -18.09 23.90 20.58
C THR A 5 -17.95 22.42 20.26
N SER A 6 -18.50 22.00 19.12
CA SER A 6 -18.17 20.70 18.52
C SER A 6 -16.75 20.75 17.92
N PRO A 7 -15.85 19.81 18.25
CA PRO A 7 -14.57 19.70 17.55
C PRO A 7 -14.83 19.21 16.11
N ARG A 8 -14.47 20.02 15.12
CA ARG A 8 -14.40 19.61 13.72
C ARG A 8 -13.30 18.55 13.57
N THR A 9 -13.68 17.28 13.56
CA THR A 9 -12.80 16.17 13.15
C THR A 9 -12.49 16.33 11.66
N ASN A 10 -11.29 16.85 11.37
CA ASN A 10 -10.74 17.01 10.02
C ASN A 10 -10.19 15.65 9.53
N GLU A 11 -11.07 14.65 9.46
CA GLU A 11 -10.71 13.26 9.09
C GLU A 11 -10.50 13.11 7.57
N SER A 12 -10.98 14.06 6.77
CA SER A 12 -11.02 14.00 5.30
C SER A 12 -9.70 14.37 4.58
N ARG A 13 -8.57 14.54 5.28
CA ARG A 13 -7.27 14.89 4.67
C ARG A 13 -6.25 13.76 4.64
N ARG A 14 -6.52 12.61 5.25
CA ARG A 14 -5.57 11.49 5.19
C ARG A 14 -5.67 10.86 3.80
N PRO A 15 -4.53 10.68 3.09
CA PRO A 15 -4.54 9.90 1.86
C PRO A 15 -5.13 8.52 2.15
N PRO A 16 -5.79 7.90 1.15
CA PRO A 16 -6.38 6.59 1.33
C PRO A 16 -5.33 5.60 1.84
N PRO A 17 -5.74 4.64 2.69
CA PRO A 17 -4.81 3.73 3.30
C PRO A 17 -4.03 2.97 2.22
N THR A 18 -2.72 2.94 2.37
CA THR A 18 -1.83 2.23 1.45
C THR A 18 -1.52 0.83 1.94
N MET A 19 -1.11 -0.04 1.03
CA MET A 19 -0.59 -1.39 1.30
C MET A 19 0.45 -1.42 2.44
N CYS A 20 1.16 -0.32 2.68
CA CYS A 20 2.27 -0.22 3.64
C CYS A 20 1.95 0.51 4.93
N ASP A 21 0.70 0.92 5.16
CA ASP A 21 0.38 1.77 6.31
C ASP A 21 0.53 1.02 7.63
N ASN A 22 0.18 -0.26 7.69
CA ASN A 22 0.33 -1.07 8.90
C ASN A 22 1.79 -1.24 9.32
N VAL A 23 2.68 -1.59 8.38
CA VAL A 23 4.13 -1.71 8.67
C VAL A 23 4.76 -0.36 9.00
N ARG A 24 4.28 0.73 8.40
CA ARG A 24 4.71 2.09 8.74
C ARG A 24 4.30 2.45 10.16
N ALA A 25 3.04 2.20 10.52
CA ALA A 25 2.53 2.47 11.86
C ALA A 25 3.25 1.63 12.93
N ALA A 26 3.49 0.34 12.66
CA ALA A 26 4.26 -0.53 13.54
C ALA A 26 5.71 -0.05 13.73
N SER A 27 6.37 0.38 12.64
CA SER A 27 7.74 0.92 12.72
C SER A 27 7.79 2.18 13.60
N LEU A 28 6.82 3.08 13.46
CA LEU A 28 6.71 4.30 14.27
C LEU A 28 6.47 3.96 15.73
N LYS A 29 5.48 3.10 16.01
CA LYS A 29 5.14 2.67 17.38
C LYS A 29 6.31 1.99 18.08
N CYS A 30 7.07 1.14 17.37
CA CYS A 30 8.26 0.52 17.94
C CYS A 30 9.31 1.59 18.28
N SER A 31 9.52 2.57 17.39
CA SER A 31 10.52 3.63 17.57
C SER A 31 10.18 4.61 18.71
N GLU A 32 8.92 4.64 19.15
CA GLU A 32 8.49 5.41 20.33
C GLU A 32 8.92 4.74 21.65
N GLN A 33 9.14 3.42 21.64
CA GLN A 33 9.38 2.62 22.85
C GLN A 33 10.77 1.99 22.90
N PHE A 34 11.38 1.72 21.75
CA PHE A 34 12.61 0.95 21.63
C PHE A 34 13.63 1.64 20.72
N SER A 35 14.88 1.17 20.79
CA SER A 35 15.94 1.66 19.92
C SER A 35 15.73 1.24 18.46
N LYS A 36 16.34 1.98 17.53
CA LYS A 36 16.28 1.65 16.09
C LYS A 36 16.73 0.22 15.77
N PHE A 37 17.64 -0.34 16.57
CA PHE A 37 18.15 -1.70 16.37
C PHE A 37 17.07 -2.76 16.67
N GLU A 38 16.31 -2.57 17.75
CA GLU A 38 15.19 -3.45 18.12
C GLU A 38 14.06 -3.36 17.10
N CYS A 39 13.84 -2.17 16.53
CA CYS A 39 12.81 -1.95 15.51
C CYS A 39 13.22 -2.32 14.08
N LYS A 40 14.43 -2.86 13.89
CA LYS A 40 15.00 -3.16 12.56
C LYS A 40 14.05 -4.00 11.70
N VAL A 41 13.40 -5.01 12.30
CA VAL A 41 12.48 -5.90 11.57
C VAL A 41 11.30 -5.15 10.95
N PHE A 42 10.76 -4.13 11.64
CA PHE A 42 9.66 -3.32 11.14
C PHE A 42 10.12 -2.40 10.01
N PHE A 43 11.31 -1.80 10.12
CA PHE A 43 11.89 -0.99 9.05
C PHE A 43 12.20 -1.79 7.79
N GLU A 44 12.71 -3.01 7.94
CA GLU A 44 12.91 -3.92 6.82
C GLU A 44 11.58 -4.32 6.18
N ALA A 45 10.55 -4.61 6.97
CA ALA A 45 9.21 -4.89 6.46
C ALA A 45 8.61 -3.68 5.72
N ALA A 46 8.77 -2.47 6.24
CA ALA A 46 8.34 -1.24 5.59
C ALA A 46 9.08 -1.00 4.25
N THR A 47 10.38 -1.30 4.21
CA THR A 47 11.20 -1.20 2.99
C THR A 47 10.77 -2.24 1.95
N LYS A 48 10.57 -3.49 2.37
CA LYS A 48 10.06 -4.56 1.51
C LYS A 48 8.67 -4.21 0.96
N CYS A 49 7.78 -3.70 1.79
CA CYS A 49 6.46 -3.27 1.35
C CYS A 49 6.54 -2.19 0.26
N ARG A 50 7.38 -1.16 0.44
CA ARG A 50 7.59 -0.11 -0.57
C ARG A 50 8.13 -0.69 -1.87
N SER A 51 9.13 -1.57 -1.79
CA SER A 51 9.69 -2.23 -2.98
C SER A 51 8.64 -3.05 -3.73
N THR A 52 7.82 -3.84 -3.02
CA THR A 52 6.72 -4.60 -3.62
C THR A 52 5.69 -3.67 -4.26
N LYS A 53 5.30 -2.59 -3.58
CA LYS A 53 4.36 -1.61 -4.12
C LYS A 53 4.87 -1.01 -5.44
N ILE A 54 6.12 -0.57 -5.48
CA ILE A 54 6.73 0.00 -6.70
C ILE A 54 6.73 -1.02 -7.83
N LYS A 55 7.14 -2.27 -7.57
CA LYS A 55 7.12 -3.34 -8.58
C LYS A 55 5.72 -3.57 -9.15
N LEU A 56 4.70 -3.59 -8.29
CA LEU A 56 3.31 -3.75 -8.70
C LEU A 56 2.80 -2.55 -9.52
N GLU A 57 3.19 -1.32 -9.16
CA GLU A 57 2.84 -0.10 -9.88
C GLU A 57 3.51 -0.04 -11.26
N ASP A 58 4.78 -0.45 -11.35
CA ASP A 58 5.51 -0.56 -12.62
C ASP A 58 4.91 -1.64 -13.52
N GLU A 59 4.59 -2.81 -12.95
CA GLU A 59 3.94 -3.91 -13.67
C GLU A 59 2.54 -3.50 -14.18
N GLU A 60 1.72 -2.86 -13.34
CA GLU A 60 0.41 -2.33 -13.72
C GLU A 60 0.52 -1.35 -14.90
N LYS A 61 1.52 -0.47 -14.88
CA LYS A 61 1.77 0.50 -15.93
C LYS A 61 2.16 -0.17 -17.25
N GLU A 62 3.03 -1.19 -17.19
CA GLU A 62 3.43 -1.95 -18.38
C GLU A 62 2.26 -2.76 -18.95
N ILE A 63 1.47 -3.44 -18.10
CA ILE A 63 0.26 -4.17 -18.53
C ILE A 63 -0.71 -3.23 -19.23
N LYS A 64 -1.00 -2.06 -18.64
CA LYS A 64 -1.87 -1.03 -19.24
C LYS A 64 -1.34 -0.51 -20.58
N LYS A 65 -0.02 -0.50 -20.77
CA LYS A 65 0.61 -0.14 -22.05
C LYS A 65 0.42 -1.24 -23.09
N TYR A 66 0.63 -2.51 -22.73
CA TYR A 66 0.43 -3.65 -23.64
C TYR A 66 -1.04 -3.83 -24.04
N LEU A 67 -1.99 -3.61 -23.13
CA LEU A 67 -3.43 -3.72 -23.40
C LEU A 67 -3.95 -2.76 -24.49
N LYS A 68 -3.18 -1.72 -24.83
CA LYS A 68 -3.49 -0.77 -25.91
C LYS A 68 -2.96 -1.21 -27.29
N GLY A 69 -2.14 -2.25 -27.36
CA GLY A 69 -1.61 -2.79 -28.61
C GLY A 69 -2.49 -3.86 -29.24
N ASP A 70 -2.03 -4.40 -30.37
CA ASP A 70 -2.61 -5.57 -31.00
C ASP A 70 -2.24 -6.84 -30.22
N LEU A 71 -3.23 -7.39 -29.52
CA LEU A 71 -3.12 -8.59 -28.70
C LEU A 71 -4.20 -9.58 -29.15
N THR A 72 -3.87 -10.86 -29.08
CA THR A 72 -4.89 -11.92 -29.17
C THR A 72 -5.80 -11.89 -27.94
N ASP A 73 -7.02 -12.42 -28.07
CA ASP A 73 -7.98 -12.48 -26.95
C ASP A 73 -7.40 -13.20 -25.72
N LEU A 74 -6.59 -14.24 -25.95
CA LEU A 74 -5.91 -14.99 -24.89
C LEU A 74 -4.87 -14.13 -24.15
N GLN A 75 -4.08 -13.34 -24.89
CA GLN A 75 -3.09 -12.44 -24.29
C GLN A 75 -3.77 -11.31 -23.52
N ARG A 76 -4.86 -10.75 -24.06
CA ARG A 76 -5.65 -9.72 -23.38
C ARG A 76 -6.24 -10.25 -22.08
N SER A 77 -6.88 -11.40 -22.11
CA SER A 77 -7.45 -12.03 -20.90
C SER A 77 -6.38 -12.32 -19.84
N SER A 78 -5.21 -12.84 -20.25
CA SER A 78 -4.08 -13.07 -19.32
C SER A 78 -3.59 -11.78 -18.64
N LEU A 79 -3.44 -10.70 -19.42
CA LEU A 79 -3.04 -9.38 -18.91
C LEU A 79 -4.09 -8.76 -18.00
N GLU A 80 -5.38 -8.91 -18.31
CA GLU A 80 -6.49 -8.44 -17.47
C GLU A 80 -6.56 -9.20 -16.14
N ASN A 81 -6.42 -10.52 -16.17
CA ASN A 81 -6.33 -11.35 -14.95
C ASN A 81 -5.16 -10.90 -14.07
N ARG A 82 -4.00 -10.64 -14.67
CA ARG A 82 -2.83 -10.17 -13.92
C ARG A 82 -3.05 -8.79 -13.31
N LEU A 83 -3.75 -7.90 -14.02
CA LEU A 83 -4.12 -6.57 -13.51
C LEU A 83 -5.08 -6.68 -12.30
N GLU A 84 -6.01 -7.63 -12.34
CA GLU A 84 -6.89 -7.94 -11.20
C GLU A 84 -6.09 -8.43 -9.98
N GLU A 85 -5.14 -9.35 -10.18
CA GLU A 85 -4.25 -9.84 -9.10
C GLU A 85 -3.44 -8.70 -8.47
N ILE A 86 -2.90 -7.80 -9.29
CA ILE A 86 -2.15 -6.62 -8.82
C ILE A 86 -3.05 -5.73 -7.96
N ASN A 87 -4.27 -5.43 -8.42
CA ASN A 87 -5.23 -4.60 -7.67
C ASN A 87 -5.62 -5.24 -6.33
N LYS A 88 -5.86 -6.56 -6.32
CA LYS A 88 -6.15 -7.32 -5.10
C LYS A 88 -4.97 -7.27 -4.13
N THR A 89 -3.75 -7.43 -4.64
CA THR A 89 -2.52 -7.37 -3.83
C THR A 89 -2.32 -5.98 -3.24
N LYS A 90 -2.46 -4.91 -4.04
CA LYS A 90 -2.33 -3.52 -3.58
C LYS A 90 -3.39 -3.11 -2.55
N SER A 91 -4.54 -3.77 -2.57
CA SER A 91 -5.63 -3.57 -1.59
C SER A 91 -5.43 -4.37 -0.30
N THR A 92 -4.52 -5.33 -0.29
CA THR A 92 -4.21 -6.17 0.86
C THR A 92 -3.11 -5.53 1.70
N GLN A 93 -3.28 -5.44 3.01
CA GLN A 93 -2.26 -4.88 3.90
C GLN A 93 -1.01 -5.76 3.93
N PHE A 94 0.17 -5.15 3.85
CA PHE A 94 1.43 -5.88 3.97
C PHE A 94 1.59 -6.41 5.40
N PRO A 95 2.04 -7.67 5.57
CA PRO A 95 2.14 -8.28 6.88
C PRO A 95 3.11 -7.52 7.79
N VAL A 96 2.69 -7.31 9.04
CA VAL A 96 3.52 -6.74 10.09
C VAL A 96 4.23 -7.89 10.81
N PRO A 97 5.56 -7.84 10.98
CA PRO A 97 6.29 -8.82 11.80
C PRO A 97 5.75 -8.85 13.24
N ILE A 98 5.66 -10.04 13.82
CA ILE A 98 5.28 -10.25 15.24
C ILE A 98 6.56 -10.20 16.08
#